data_AF-U7QND8-F1
#
_entry.id   AF-U7QND8-F1
#
_cell.length_a   1.000
_cell.length_b   1.000
_cell.length_c   1.000
_cell.angle_alpha   90.00
_cell.angle_beta   90.00
_cell.angle_gamma   90.00
#
_symmetry.space_group_name_H-M   'P 1'
#
loop_
_entity.id
_entity.type
_entity.pdbx_description
1 polymer ?
#
loop_
_entity_poly.entity_id
_entity_poly.type
_entity_poly.pdbx_seq_one_letter_code
_entity_poly.pdbx_strand_id
1 'polypeptide(L)'
;MNWIKTNAQKPLKSKLIRAIVLLSLTLAVPLGRLGVAQAQNNYEKRLFDAALGFTLYFEGGFSDHPADIGGRTYRGIIQTEYNAYRSRRGLPPLDVTQMSEVELLEIYQGYWDASQSGKMHPALAIVMFDTAVNFGPQNSITFLQQALGLPQTGVFDGLTIEALRRGNNKYTALQIVNERILYRYKRVQENPSQMAFFHGWLSRDYSLWGYVEKIQN
;
A
#
# COMPACT_ATOMS: atom_id res chain seq x y z
N MET A 1 -25.61 82.14 -27.98
CA MET A 1 -24.34 82.73 -28.46
C MET A 1 -23.46 81.58 -28.92
N ASN A 2 -23.45 81.31 -30.24
CA ASN A 2 -22.63 80.26 -30.87
C ASN A 2 -21.14 80.62 -30.76
N TRP A 3 -20.25 79.66 -30.52
CA TRP A 3 -18.94 79.56 -31.20
C TRP A 3 -18.42 78.10 -31.19
N ILE A 4 -17.94 77.70 -32.36
CA ILE A 4 -17.37 76.41 -32.79
C ILE A 4 -15.85 76.39 -32.52
N LYS A 5 -15.26 75.20 -32.30
CA LYS A 5 -13.97 74.65 -32.86
C LYS A 5 -13.43 73.53 -31.95
N THR A 6 -13.52 72.24 -32.32
CA THR A 6 -12.56 71.41 -33.10
C THR A 6 -11.17 71.16 -32.50
N ASN A 7 -10.97 69.90 -32.10
CA ASN A 7 -9.86 68.97 -32.39
C ASN A 7 -8.47 69.05 -31.74
N ALA A 8 -7.95 67.81 -31.55
CA ALA A 8 -6.57 67.37 -31.27
C ALA A 8 -6.06 67.60 -29.83
N GLN A 9 -5.34 66.70 -29.15
CA GLN A 9 -4.65 65.47 -29.52
C GLN A 9 -4.32 64.72 -28.20
N LYS A 10 -4.56 63.39 -28.13
CA LYS A 10 -3.95 62.49 -27.12
C LYS A 10 -2.47 62.26 -27.54
N PRO A 11 -1.48 61.95 -26.64
CA PRO A 11 -1.57 60.72 -25.83
C PRO A 11 -0.74 60.59 -24.51
N LEU A 12 -1.17 59.58 -23.73
CA LEU A 12 -0.43 58.59 -22.91
C LEU A 12 0.34 58.92 -21.61
N LYS A 13 0.04 58.04 -20.63
CA LYS A 13 0.77 57.59 -19.41
C LYS A 13 0.37 58.35 -18.13
N SER A 14 -0.06 57.75 -17.03
CA SER A 14 0.20 56.40 -16.52
C SER A 14 -0.79 55.94 -15.43
N LYS A 15 -1.27 54.70 -15.60
CA LYS A 15 -1.39 53.59 -14.63
C LYS A 15 -2.23 53.73 -13.33
N LEU A 16 -2.94 52.60 -13.07
CA LEU A 16 -3.63 52.16 -11.85
C LEU A 16 -4.96 52.90 -11.61
N ILE A 17 -6.11 52.24 -11.58
CA ILE A 17 -6.46 51.11 -10.70
C ILE A 17 -7.26 50.06 -11.48
N ARG A 18 -6.76 48.81 -11.50
CA ARG A 18 -7.55 47.63 -11.86
C ARG A 18 -8.37 47.25 -10.63
N ALA A 19 -9.69 47.39 -10.71
CA ALA A 19 -10.58 46.72 -9.76
C ALA A 19 -10.54 45.22 -10.07
N ILE A 20 -9.89 44.47 -9.19
CA ILE A 20 -9.90 43.01 -9.20
C ILE A 20 -11.30 42.59 -8.77
N VAL A 21 -12.10 42.09 -9.71
CA VAL A 21 -13.26 41.25 -9.39
C VAL A 21 -12.69 39.94 -8.86
N LEU A 22 -12.62 39.81 -7.54
CA LEU A 22 -12.40 38.55 -6.86
C LEU A 22 -13.62 37.67 -7.13
N LEU A 23 -13.57 36.90 -8.22
CA LEU A 23 -14.43 35.75 -8.41
C LEU A 23 -13.92 34.64 -7.48
N SER A 24 -14.21 34.74 -6.19
CA SER A 24 -14.09 33.60 -5.29
C SER A 24 -15.19 32.62 -5.67
N LEU A 25 -14.88 31.73 -6.62
CA LEU A 25 -15.62 30.48 -6.78
C LEU A 25 -15.39 29.71 -5.47
N THR A 26 -16.25 29.94 -4.48
CA THR A 26 -16.36 29.06 -3.34
C THR A 26 -16.84 27.73 -3.89
N LEU A 27 -15.90 26.82 -4.17
CA LEU A 27 -16.19 25.40 -4.24
C LEU A 27 -16.68 25.04 -2.84
N ALA A 28 -17.99 25.20 -2.62
CA ALA A 28 -18.66 24.61 -1.49
C ALA A 28 -18.52 23.10 -1.67
N VAL A 29 -17.41 22.54 -1.17
CA VAL A 29 -17.29 21.11 -1.01
C VAL A 29 -18.41 20.77 -0.03
N PRO A 30 -19.46 20.04 -0.45
CA PRO A 30 -20.59 19.78 0.42
C PRO A 30 -20.06 19.09 1.67
N LEU A 31 -20.40 19.59 2.86
CA LEU A 31 -19.94 19.12 4.18
C LEU A 31 -20.00 17.58 4.32
N GLY A 32 -20.95 16.92 3.64
CA GLY A 32 -21.05 15.46 3.59
C GLY A 32 -19.89 14.74 2.89
N ARG A 33 -19.24 15.34 1.87
CA ARG A 33 -18.10 14.72 1.16
C ARG A 33 -16.84 14.67 2.01
N LEU A 34 -16.61 15.68 2.85
CA LEU A 34 -15.48 15.69 3.79
C LEU A 34 -15.63 14.60 4.86
N GLY A 35 -16.85 14.41 5.39
CA GLY A 35 -17.13 13.34 6.36
C GLY A 35 -16.92 11.94 5.80
N VAL A 36 -17.40 11.66 4.57
CA VAL A 36 -17.22 10.36 3.91
C VAL A 36 -15.74 10.08 3.61
N ALA A 37 -15.00 11.06 3.10
CA ALA A 37 -13.57 10.91 2.83
C ALA A 37 -12.75 10.64 4.12
N GLN A 38 -13.06 11.34 5.21
CA GLN A 38 -12.40 11.11 6.49
C GLN A 38 -12.73 9.72 7.07
N ALA A 39 -13.99 9.28 6.97
CA ALA A 39 -14.40 7.96 7.42
C ALA A 39 -13.72 6.84 6.61
N GLN A 40 -13.61 7.00 5.28
CA GLN A 40 -12.91 6.05 4.41
C GLN A 40 -11.42 5.98 4.76
N ASN A 41 -10.76 7.12 4.95
CA ASN A 41 -9.35 7.17 5.35
C ASN A 41 -9.13 6.50 6.73
N ASN A 42 -10.02 6.76 7.68
CA ASN A 42 -9.97 6.11 9.00
C ASN A 42 -10.16 4.59 8.91
N TYR A 43 -11.05 4.12 8.03
CA TYR A 43 -11.26 2.70 7.80
C TYR A 43 -10.02 2.04 7.18
N GLU A 44 -9.48 2.63 6.11
CA GLU A 44 -8.29 2.10 5.44
C GLU A 44 -7.09 2.06 6.40
N LYS A 45 -6.88 3.12 7.19
CA LYS A 45 -5.83 3.14 8.20
C LYS A 45 -5.99 1.99 9.21
N ARG A 46 -7.19 1.76 9.75
CA ARG A 46 -7.43 0.66 10.70
C ARG A 46 -7.19 -0.71 10.07
N LEU A 47 -7.54 -0.85 8.79
CA LEU A 47 -7.33 -2.09 8.05
C LEU A 47 -5.84 -2.33 7.79
N PHE A 48 -5.09 -1.30 7.40
CA PHE A 48 -3.63 -1.34 7.29
C PHE A 48 -2.99 -1.69 8.64
N ASP A 49 -3.37 -1.02 9.73
CA ASP A 49 -2.86 -1.28 11.07
C ASP A 49 -3.09 -2.76 11.48
N ALA A 50 -4.27 -3.32 11.13
CA ALA A 50 -4.58 -4.73 11.39
C ALA A 50 -3.71 -5.69 10.55
N ALA A 51 -3.55 -5.40 9.26
CA ALA A 51 -2.69 -6.19 8.36
C ALA A 51 -1.23 -6.15 8.80
N LEU A 52 -0.72 -4.95 9.11
CA LEU A 52 0.62 -4.72 9.61
C LEU A 52 0.86 -5.43 10.93
N GLY A 53 -0.09 -5.37 11.87
CA GLY A 53 0.00 -6.07 13.15
C GLY A 53 0.14 -7.58 13.00
N PHE A 54 -0.62 -8.19 12.09
CA PHE A 54 -0.48 -9.61 11.77
C PHE A 54 0.90 -9.91 11.16
N THR A 55 1.33 -9.14 10.16
CA THR A 55 2.59 -9.38 9.45
C THR A 55 3.79 -9.22 10.37
N LEU A 56 3.86 -8.13 11.16
CA LEU A 56 4.98 -7.88 12.07
C LEU A 56 5.14 -8.93 13.17
N TYR A 57 4.04 -9.59 13.60
CA TYR A 57 4.13 -10.72 14.51
C TYR A 57 5.01 -11.85 13.94
N PHE A 58 4.95 -12.09 12.62
CA PHE A 58 5.75 -13.11 11.95
C PHE A 58 7.13 -12.63 11.49
N GLU A 59 7.33 -11.32 11.30
CA GLU A 59 8.65 -10.75 10.95
C GLU A 59 9.61 -10.64 12.15
N GLY A 60 9.21 -11.13 13.33
CA GLY A 60 10.03 -11.15 14.55
C GLY A 60 9.41 -10.45 15.76
N GLY A 61 8.16 -9.97 15.66
CA GLY A 61 7.50 -9.24 16.75
C GLY A 61 8.20 -7.92 17.08
N PHE A 62 7.69 -7.19 18.07
CA PHE A 62 8.42 -6.11 18.75
C PHE A 62 9.55 -6.72 19.61
N SER A 63 10.50 -7.44 19.00
CA SER A 63 11.64 -7.99 19.74
C SER A 63 12.66 -6.88 19.99
N ASP A 64 12.51 -6.18 21.12
CA ASP A 64 13.52 -5.30 21.70
C ASP A 64 14.65 -6.13 22.37
N HIS A 65 15.16 -7.18 21.72
CA HIS A 65 16.26 -7.97 22.29
C HIS A 65 17.62 -7.51 21.74
N PRO A 66 18.47 -6.85 22.55
CA PRO A 66 19.75 -6.26 22.09
C PRO A 66 20.83 -7.29 21.68
N ALA A 67 20.49 -8.59 21.65
CA ALA A 67 21.41 -9.69 21.36
C ALA A 67 21.13 -10.38 20.02
N ASP A 68 20.13 -9.92 19.25
CA ASP A 68 19.89 -10.45 17.90
C ASP A 68 20.98 -9.94 16.94
N ILE A 69 22.04 -10.73 16.78
CA ILE A 69 23.07 -10.55 15.75
C ILE A 69 22.54 -11.08 14.39
N GLY A 70 21.25 -10.88 14.12
CA GLY A 70 20.65 -11.17 12.82
C GLY A 70 21.24 -10.20 11.81
N GLY A 71 21.95 -10.70 10.80
CA GLY A 71 22.54 -9.85 9.77
C GLY A 71 21.53 -8.82 9.23
N ARG A 72 21.90 -7.53 9.33
CA ARG A 72 21.22 -6.30 8.85
C ARG A 72 19.74 -6.44 8.48
N THR A 73 18.91 -6.97 9.38
CA THR A 73 17.45 -7.04 9.21
C THR A 73 16.81 -6.43 10.45
N TYR A 74 15.93 -5.45 10.26
CA TYR A 74 15.19 -4.80 11.34
C TYR A 74 13.70 -4.90 11.03
N ARG A 75 12.95 -5.61 11.87
CA ARG A 75 11.50 -5.86 11.71
C ARG A 75 11.14 -6.31 10.27
N GLY A 76 11.80 -7.35 9.79
CA GLY A 76 11.57 -7.90 8.44
C GLY A 76 12.21 -7.12 7.28
N ILE A 77 12.73 -5.90 7.49
CA ILE A 77 13.36 -5.10 6.43
C ILE A 77 14.87 -5.31 6.43
N ILE A 78 15.42 -5.70 5.27
CA ILE A 78 16.86 -5.89 5.09
C ILE A 78 17.58 -4.59 4.68
N GLN A 79 18.89 -4.51 4.90
CA GLN A 79 19.67 -3.31 4.55
C GLN A 79 19.53 -2.85 3.10
N THR A 80 19.54 -3.77 2.15
CA THR A 80 19.51 -3.44 0.72
C THR A 80 18.19 -2.76 0.36
N GLU A 81 17.09 -3.20 0.97
CA GLU A 81 15.79 -2.57 0.82
C GLU A 81 15.77 -1.18 1.46
N TYR A 82 16.27 -1.03 2.69
CA TYR A 82 16.33 0.27 3.35
C TYR A 82 17.21 1.28 2.59
N ASN A 83 18.35 0.83 2.07
CA ASN A 83 19.21 1.63 1.20
C ASN A 83 18.46 2.09 -0.06
N ALA A 84 17.71 1.19 -0.71
CA ALA A 84 16.90 1.53 -1.87
C ALA A 84 15.80 2.55 -1.52
N TYR A 85 15.13 2.38 -0.38
CA TYR A 85 14.14 3.31 0.15
C TYR A 85 14.73 4.72 0.36
N ARG A 86 15.89 4.83 1.01
CA ARG A 86 16.56 6.11 1.29
C ARG A 86 17.09 6.76 0.02
N SER A 87 17.69 5.97 -0.87
CA SER A 87 18.20 6.44 -2.17
C SER A 87 17.09 7.06 -3.03
N ARG A 88 15.92 6.41 -3.12
CA ARG A 88 14.74 6.96 -3.84
C ARG A 88 14.26 8.31 -3.28
N ARG A 89 14.58 8.63 -2.03
CA ARG A 89 14.23 9.89 -1.35
C ARG A 89 15.41 10.88 -1.30
N GLY A 90 16.54 10.57 -1.94
CA GLY A 90 17.74 11.42 -1.89
C GLY A 90 18.40 11.49 -0.51
N LEU A 91 18.13 10.52 0.37
CA LEU A 91 18.69 10.46 1.72
C LEU A 91 19.99 9.63 1.72
N PRO A 92 20.99 9.99 2.56
CA PRO A 92 22.22 9.22 2.69
C PRO A 92 21.93 7.84 3.28
N PRO A 93 22.68 6.77 2.94
CA PRO A 93 22.48 5.46 3.52
C PRO A 93 22.68 5.50 5.05
N LEU A 94 21.89 4.71 5.77
CA LEU A 94 22.01 4.49 7.21
C LEU A 94 21.95 2.99 7.49
N ASP A 95 22.50 2.56 8.62
CA ASP A 95 22.31 1.18 9.04
C ASP A 95 20.82 0.91 9.30
N VAL A 96 20.33 -0.27 8.89
CA VAL A 96 18.91 -0.63 9.01
C VAL A 96 18.43 -0.64 10.47
N THR A 97 19.34 -0.87 11.42
CA THR A 97 19.05 -0.77 12.86
C THR A 97 18.78 0.66 13.34
N GLN A 98 19.11 1.66 12.52
CA GLN A 98 18.85 3.08 12.78
C GLN A 98 17.59 3.59 12.06
N MET A 99 16.81 2.71 11.45
CA MET A 99 15.56 3.06 10.78
C MET A 99 14.56 3.63 11.79
N SER A 100 13.97 4.77 11.46
CA SER A 100 12.89 5.30 12.27
C SER A 100 11.58 4.54 12.06
N GLU A 101 10.72 4.52 13.07
CA GLU A 101 9.37 3.95 12.95
C GLU A 101 8.57 4.58 11.80
N VAL A 102 8.80 5.88 11.50
CA VAL A 102 8.16 6.55 10.36
C VAL A 102 8.61 5.94 9.04
N GLU A 103 9.93 5.76 8.84
CA GLU A 103 10.45 5.14 7.62
C GLU A 103 10.00 3.69 7.46
N LEU A 104 9.95 2.95 8.57
CA LEU A 104 9.41 1.59 8.60
C LEU A 104 7.95 1.56 8.10
N LEU A 105 7.10 2.42 8.66
CA LEU A 105 5.70 2.53 8.25
C LEU A 105 5.57 2.94 6.79
N GLU A 106 6.40 3.85 6.30
CA GLU A 106 6.42 4.24 4.87
C GLU A 106 6.82 3.08 3.95
N ILE A 107 7.77 2.23 4.36
CA ILE A 107 8.15 1.04 3.61
C ILE A 107 6.97 0.06 3.53
N TYR A 108 6.33 -0.23 4.66
CA TYR A 108 5.15 -1.10 4.68
C TYR A 108 3.95 -0.50 3.94
N GLN A 109 3.73 0.81 4.00
CA GLN A 109 2.73 1.48 3.17
C GLN A 109 3.04 1.26 1.67
N GLY A 110 4.32 1.24 1.29
CA GLY A 110 4.74 0.86 -0.06
C GLY A 110 4.29 -0.54 -0.48
N TYR A 111 4.38 -1.54 0.41
CA TYR A 111 3.83 -2.88 0.16
C TYR A 111 2.30 -2.88 0.06
N TRP A 112 1.62 -2.14 0.94
CA TRP A 112 0.16 -1.98 0.91
C TRP A 112 -0.35 -1.40 -0.41
N ASP A 113 0.29 -0.33 -0.86
CA ASP A 113 -0.06 0.37 -2.09
C ASP A 113 0.27 -0.48 -3.32
N ALA A 114 1.47 -1.07 -3.37
CA ALA A 114 1.91 -1.89 -4.50
C ALA A 114 1.06 -3.15 -4.68
N SER A 115 0.54 -3.72 -3.59
CA SER A 115 -0.36 -4.88 -3.62
C SER A 115 -1.84 -4.54 -3.83
N GLN A 116 -2.18 -3.24 -3.90
CA GLN A 116 -3.56 -2.74 -4.04
C GLN A 116 -4.49 -3.15 -2.88
N SER A 117 -3.92 -3.49 -1.71
CA SER A 117 -4.65 -4.07 -0.59
C SER A 117 -5.80 -3.20 -0.08
N GLY A 118 -5.62 -1.88 -0.06
CA GLY A 118 -6.64 -0.91 0.37
C GLY A 118 -7.95 -0.92 -0.44
N LYS A 119 -7.96 -1.55 -1.62
CA LYS A 119 -9.14 -1.65 -2.50
C LYS A 119 -9.95 -2.93 -2.27
N MET A 120 -9.52 -3.79 -1.36
CA MET A 120 -10.04 -5.15 -1.22
C MET A 120 -10.89 -5.32 0.03
N HIS A 121 -11.71 -6.37 0.01
CA HIS A 121 -12.45 -6.85 1.17
C HIS A 121 -11.48 -7.04 2.35
N PRO A 122 -11.83 -6.69 3.59
CA PRO A 122 -10.88 -6.66 4.71
C PRO A 122 -10.06 -7.95 4.87
N ALA A 123 -10.70 -9.12 4.78
CA ALA A 123 -9.98 -10.40 4.77
C ALA A 123 -8.95 -10.53 3.64
N LEU A 124 -9.32 -10.14 2.42
CA LEU A 124 -8.45 -10.22 1.25
C LEU A 124 -7.32 -9.19 1.30
N ALA A 125 -7.58 -7.98 1.80
CA ALA A 125 -6.58 -6.95 1.98
C ALA A 125 -5.45 -7.39 2.93
N ILE A 126 -5.81 -8.03 4.04
CA ILE A 126 -4.84 -8.55 5.02
C ILE A 126 -3.98 -9.66 4.41
N VAL A 127 -4.61 -10.61 3.71
CA VAL A 127 -3.89 -11.68 3.02
C VAL A 127 -2.99 -11.13 1.93
N MET A 128 -3.47 -10.20 1.11
CA MET A 128 -2.69 -9.61 0.02
C MET A 128 -1.49 -8.85 0.52
N PHE A 129 -1.66 -8.03 1.56
CA PHE A 129 -0.57 -7.31 2.20
C PHE A 129 0.50 -8.26 2.74
N ASP A 130 0.10 -9.24 3.56
CA ASP A 130 1.04 -10.22 4.12
C ASP A 130 1.78 -11.01 3.04
N THR A 131 1.05 -11.38 1.97
CA THR A 131 1.63 -12.08 0.82
C THR A 131 2.62 -11.19 0.07
N ALA A 132 2.35 -9.89 -0.07
CA ALA A 132 3.24 -8.95 -0.71
C ALA A 132 4.52 -8.72 0.07
N VAL A 133 4.44 -8.68 1.41
CA VAL A 133 5.64 -8.59 2.27
C VAL A 133 6.46 -9.88 2.16
N ASN A 134 5.82 -11.05 2.22
CA ASN A 134 6.52 -12.33 2.24
C ASN A 134 7.12 -12.74 0.88
N PHE A 135 6.37 -12.52 -0.21
CA PHE A 135 6.73 -13.00 -1.55
C PHE A 135 7.09 -11.87 -2.52
N GLY A 136 6.92 -10.61 -2.13
CA GLY A 136 7.04 -9.44 -3.01
C GLY A 136 5.72 -9.05 -3.68
N PRO A 137 5.50 -7.75 -4.01
CA PRO A 137 4.24 -7.27 -4.55
C PRO A 137 3.80 -7.96 -5.85
N GLN A 138 4.73 -8.18 -6.80
CA GLN A 138 4.40 -8.83 -8.07
C GLN A 138 3.91 -10.28 -7.86
N ASN A 139 4.57 -11.05 -6.99
CA ASN A 139 4.15 -12.41 -6.68
C ASN A 139 2.84 -12.44 -5.87
N SER A 140 2.55 -11.43 -5.06
CA SER A 140 1.23 -11.35 -4.43
C SER A 140 0.10 -11.25 -5.47
N ILE A 141 0.35 -10.52 -6.57
CA ILE A 141 -0.61 -10.40 -7.67
C ILE A 141 -0.74 -11.74 -8.43
N THR A 142 0.34 -12.51 -8.59
CA THR A 142 0.23 -13.85 -9.22
C THR A 142 -0.62 -14.80 -8.38
N PHE A 143 -0.48 -14.78 -7.05
CA PHE A 143 -1.35 -15.54 -6.16
C PHE A 143 -2.81 -15.10 -6.25
N LEU A 144 -3.09 -13.79 -6.29
CA LEU A 144 -4.44 -13.28 -6.49
C LEU A 144 -5.03 -13.76 -7.82
N GLN A 145 -4.28 -13.65 -8.91
CA GLN A 145 -4.70 -14.10 -10.23
C GLN A 145 -5.00 -15.59 -10.23
N GLN A 146 -4.15 -16.41 -9.63
CA GLN A 146 -4.40 -17.85 -9.48
C GLN A 146 -5.69 -18.12 -8.71
N ALA A 147 -5.91 -17.46 -7.57
CA ALA A 147 -7.12 -17.60 -6.76
C ALA A 147 -8.39 -17.14 -7.49
N LEU A 148 -8.27 -16.23 -8.45
CA LEU A 148 -9.35 -15.76 -9.32
C LEU A 148 -9.50 -16.58 -10.61
N GLY A 149 -8.70 -17.62 -10.81
CA GLY A 149 -8.72 -18.46 -12.02
C GLY A 149 -8.15 -17.78 -13.27
N LEU A 150 -7.25 -16.81 -13.10
CA LEU A 150 -6.59 -16.06 -14.16
C LEU A 150 -5.15 -16.55 -14.42
N PRO A 151 -4.60 -16.26 -15.62
CA PRO A 151 -3.17 -16.39 -15.86
C PRO A 151 -2.35 -15.51 -14.90
N GLN A 152 -1.25 -16.08 -14.38
CA GLN A 152 -0.39 -15.48 -13.36
C GLN A 152 0.64 -14.51 -13.97
N THR A 153 0.19 -13.40 -14.55
CA THR A 153 1.06 -12.40 -15.15
C THR A 153 1.82 -11.54 -14.11
N GLY A 154 1.29 -11.46 -12.89
CA GLY A 154 1.79 -10.58 -11.83
C GLY A 154 1.49 -9.09 -12.07
N VAL A 155 0.73 -8.78 -13.12
CA VAL A 155 0.33 -7.41 -13.47
C VAL A 155 -1.12 -7.19 -13.07
N PHE A 156 -1.38 -6.15 -12.27
CA PHE A 156 -2.72 -5.78 -11.83
C PHE A 156 -3.48 -5.01 -12.94
N ASP A 157 -3.81 -5.71 -14.01
CA ASP A 157 -4.43 -5.19 -15.22
C ASP A 157 -5.98 -5.16 -15.16
N GLY A 158 -6.61 -4.71 -16.25
CA GLY A 158 -8.08 -4.63 -16.35
C GLY A 158 -8.79 -5.98 -16.18
N LEU A 159 -8.17 -7.08 -16.61
CA LEU A 159 -8.71 -8.43 -16.42
C LEU A 159 -8.70 -8.81 -14.93
N THR A 160 -7.58 -8.53 -14.25
CA THR A 160 -7.44 -8.75 -12.81
C THR A 160 -8.44 -7.89 -12.03
N ILE A 161 -8.65 -6.63 -12.42
CA ILE A 161 -9.63 -5.72 -11.80
C ILE A 161 -11.05 -6.27 -11.93
N GLU A 162 -11.45 -6.72 -13.12
CA GLU A 162 -12.82 -7.23 -13.34
C GLU A 162 -13.07 -8.59 -12.67
N ALA A 163 -12.05 -9.45 -12.61
CA ALA A 163 -12.13 -10.67 -11.82
C ALA A 163 -12.21 -10.36 -10.32
N LEU A 164 -11.39 -9.44 -9.83
CA LEU A 164 -11.44 -9.00 -8.43
C LEU A 164 -12.81 -8.42 -8.09
N ARG A 165 -13.42 -7.59 -8.95
CA ARG A 165 -14.77 -7.03 -8.70
C ARG A 165 -15.81 -8.12 -8.41
N ARG A 166 -15.67 -9.30 -9.01
CA ARG A 166 -16.55 -10.46 -8.79
C ARG A 166 -16.09 -11.35 -7.63
N GLY A 167 -14.79 -11.40 -7.37
CA GLY A 167 -14.15 -12.24 -6.34
C GLY A 167 -13.64 -11.47 -5.11
N ASN A 168 -14.08 -10.24 -4.87
CA ASN A 168 -13.55 -9.43 -3.76
C ASN A 168 -14.21 -9.85 -2.43
N ASN A 169 -13.81 -10.99 -1.89
CA ASN A 169 -14.43 -11.59 -0.71
C ASN A 169 -13.44 -12.44 0.09
N LYS A 170 -13.87 -12.92 1.27
CA LYS A 170 -13.08 -13.78 2.14
C LYS A 170 -12.67 -15.11 1.50
N TYR A 171 -13.50 -15.71 0.64
CA TYR A 171 -13.18 -16.99 0.04
C TYR A 171 -11.98 -16.90 -0.91
N THR A 172 -11.88 -15.80 -1.68
CA THR A 172 -10.67 -15.52 -2.46
C THR A 172 -9.45 -15.31 -1.57
N ALA A 173 -9.61 -14.69 -0.40
CA ALA A 173 -8.54 -14.57 0.58
C ALA A 173 -8.05 -15.95 1.06
N LEU A 174 -8.96 -16.83 1.45
CA LEU A 174 -8.64 -18.21 1.87
C LEU A 174 -8.01 -19.03 0.74
N GLN A 175 -8.47 -18.83 -0.50
CA GLN A 175 -7.85 -19.47 -1.66
C GLN A 175 -6.39 -19.05 -1.82
N ILE A 176 -6.05 -17.76 -1.68
CA ILE A 176 -4.65 -17.32 -1.71
C ILE A 176 -3.82 -17.99 -0.60
N VAL A 177 -4.36 -18.11 0.61
CA VAL A 177 -3.66 -18.82 1.70
C VAL A 177 -3.42 -20.29 1.33
N ASN A 178 -4.42 -20.97 0.74
CA ASN A 178 -4.25 -22.33 0.23
C ASN A 178 -3.14 -22.42 -0.84
N GLU A 179 -3.10 -21.48 -1.78
CA GLU A 179 -2.06 -21.47 -2.83
C GLU A 179 -0.65 -21.24 -2.25
N ARG A 180 -0.52 -20.41 -1.20
CA ARG A 180 0.76 -20.23 -0.49
C ARG A 180 1.23 -21.53 0.16
N ILE A 181 0.31 -22.27 0.79
CA ILE A 181 0.60 -23.58 1.39
C ILE A 181 1.08 -24.55 0.31
N LEU A 182 0.34 -24.68 -0.80
CA LEU A 182 0.70 -25.56 -1.92
C LEU A 182 2.06 -25.18 -2.53
N TYR A 183 2.33 -23.88 -2.71
CA TYR A 183 3.61 -23.37 -3.17
C TYR A 183 4.77 -23.84 -2.29
N ARG A 184 4.61 -23.82 -0.96
CA ARG A 184 5.65 -24.22 -0.02
C ARG A 184 5.93 -25.72 -0.05
N TYR A 185 4.88 -26.54 -0.15
CA TYR A 185 5.05 -27.99 -0.35
C TYR A 185 5.84 -28.26 -1.64
N LYS A 186 5.46 -27.63 -2.76
CA LYS A 186 6.18 -27.74 -4.02
C LYS A 186 7.64 -27.29 -3.89
N ARG A 187 7.89 -26.16 -3.22
CA ARG A 187 9.25 -25.62 -3.03
C ARG A 187 10.18 -26.59 -2.30
N VAL A 188 9.68 -27.28 -1.28
CA VAL A 188 10.45 -28.27 -0.53
C VAL A 188 10.65 -29.55 -1.32
N GLN A 189 9.68 -29.98 -2.12
CA GLN A 189 9.85 -31.11 -3.04
C GLN A 189 10.94 -30.82 -4.08
N GLU A 190 10.98 -29.61 -4.62
CA GLU A 190 11.99 -29.18 -5.61
C GLU A 190 13.38 -28.96 -4.98
N ASN A 191 13.43 -28.51 -3.72
CA ASN A 191 14.68 -28.31 -2.99
C ASN A 191 14.52 -28.74 -1.52
N PRO A 192 14.87 -30.00 -1.19
CA PRO A 192 14.73 -30.54 0.15
C PRO A 192 15.48 -29.77 1.26
N SER A 193 16.53 -29.01 0.92
CA SER A 193 17.23 -28.16 1.90
C SER A 193 16.33 -27.09 2.53
N GLN A 194 15.25 -26.71 1.85
CA GLN A 194 14.28 -25.73 2.34
C GLN A 194 13.41 -26.25 3.48
N MET A 195 13.47 -27.56 3.79
CA MET A 195 12.75 -28.16 4.92
C MET A 195 13.07 -27.46 6.25
N ALA A 196 14.27 -26.88 6.39
CA ALA A 196 14.68 -26.10 7.56
C ALA A 196 13.73 -24.92 7.88
N PHE A 197 13.12 -24.31 6.86
CA PHE A 197 12.21 -23.16 7.03
C PHE A 197 10.72 -23.54 6.94
N PHE A 198 10.43 -24.72 6.42
CA PHE A 198 9.09 -25.15 6.01
C PHE A 198 8.04 -25.07 7.12
N HIS A 199 8.40 -25.50 8.34
CA HIS A 199 7.51 -25.46 9.49
C HIS A 199 7.15 -24.02 9.89
N GLY A 200 8.14 -23.12 9.93
CA GLY A 200 7.93 -21.71 10.25
C GLY A 200 7.07 -21.02 9.20
N TRP A 201 7.32 -21.32 7.93
CA TRP A 201 6.44 -20.91 6.84
C TRP A 201 5.01 -21.38 7.10
N LEU A 202 4.74 -22.69 7.11
CA LEU A 202 3.37 -23.20 7.24
C LEU A 202 2.64 -22.66 8.47
N SER A 203 3.34 -22.49 9.60
CA SER A 203 2.78 -21.85 10.79
C SER A 203 2.18 -20.46 10.51
N ARG A 204 2.86 -19.63 9.71
CA ARG A 204 2.34 -18.32 9.26
C ARG A 204 1.08 -18.45 8.41
N ASP A 205 1.03 -19.39 7.48
CA ASP A 205 -0.14 -19.53 6.60
C ASP A 205 -1.35 -20.08 7.35
N TYR A 206 -1.18 -21.07 8.22
CA TYR A 206 -2.28 -21.58 9.05
C TYR A 206 -2.77 -20.54 10.06
N SER A 207 -1.86 -19.72 10.59
CA SER A 207 -2.25 -18.60 11.44
C SER A 207 -3.02 -17.53 10.66
N LEU A 208 -2.60 -17.24 9.43
CA LEU A 208 -3.30 -16.32 8.53
C LEU A 208 -4.69 -16.85 8.18
N TRP A 209 -4.81 -18.14 7.90
CA TRP A 209 -6.10 -18.82 7.69
C TRP A 209 -7.04 -18.60 8.87
N GLY A 210 -6.60 -18.95 10.08
CA GLY A 210 -7.42 -18.81 11.29
C GLY A 210 -7.71 -17.36 11.66
N TYR A 211 -6.84 -16.40 11.29
CA TYR A 211 -7.10 -14.97 11.43
C TYR A 211 -8.23 -14.53 10.49
N VAL A 212 -8.16 -14.94 9.23
CA VAL A 212 -9.15 -14.61 8.19
C VAL A 212 -10.52 -15.23 8.49
N GLU A 213 -10.59 -16.46 8.97
CA GLU A 213 -11.86 -17.13 9.27
C GLU A 213 -12.74 -16.35 10.26
N LYS A 214 -12.10 -15.64 11.20
CA LYS A 214 -12.77 -14.80 12.21
C LYS A 214 -13.35 -13.50 11.63
N ILE A 215 -12.94 -13.10 10.43
CA ILE A 215 -13.44 -11.90 9.75
C ILE A 215 -14.78 -12.22 9.09
N GLN A 216 -15.76 -11.34 9.29
CA GLN A 216 -17.08 -11.46 8.65
C GLN A 216 -16.98 -11.20 7.14
N ASN A 217 -17.91 -11.80 6.38
CA ASN A 217 -18.06 -11.54 4.93
C ASN A 217 -18.82 -10.26 4.66
#